data_AF-A0A3Q9G2U5-F1
#
_entry.id   AF-A0A3Q9G2U5-F1
#
_cell.length_a   1.000
_cell.length_b   1.000
_cell.length_c   1.000
_cell.angle_alpha   90.00
_cell.angle_beta   90.00
_cell.angle_gamma   90.00
#
_symmetry.space_group_name_H-M   'P 1'
#
loop_
_entity.id
_entity.type
_entity.pdbx_description
1 polymer ?
#
loop_
_entity_poly.entity_id
_entity_poly.type
_entity_poly.pdbx_seq_one_letter_code
_entity_poly.pdbx_strand_id
1 'polypeptide(L)'
;MTRVPVHGVFTRLDGSPDTGTIIVTTSRKPIQVEGEVISGPQAFPIQSDGIVTFELPVSDDPVNGEAWTYNLRGDLAQGTWVLNGLAIPVGTTEVDLANPPSGVQRMYPTRQEWEKLIGPVVDGAVDAADRAESAREEAEATIVAQGDWTGTIDLTALAVRPNYLTATLTGDVTLTLPTPGPERAFTVTLDLAQDSTGSRTLSLPGVASAWATPIVPHPDPASRTIIHLMWTGTTWVGMVAATNIGIPSEGGV
;
A
#
# COMPACT_ATOMS: atom_id res chain seq x y z
N MET A 1 -5.97 8.57 -40.28
CA MET A 1 -6.55 9.28 -39.12
C MET A 1 -7.52 10.33 -39.65
N THR A 2 -8.82 10.14 -39.46
CA THR A 2 -9.82 11.15 -39.79
C THR A 2 -10.31 11.71 -38.45
N ARG A 3 -9.77 12.85 -38.03
CA ARG A 3 -10.26 13.55 -36.82
C ARG A 3 -11.66 14.07 -37.14
N VAL A 4 -12.62 13.81 -36.27
CA VAL A 4 -13.97 14.38 -36.40
C VAL A 4 -13.93 15.75 -35.71
N PRO A 5 -14.06 16.86 -36.44
CA PRO A 5 -14.05 18.18 -35.81
C PRO A 5 -15.37 18.39 -35.06
N VAL A 6 -15.27 18.74 -33.78
CA VAL A 6 -16.43 19.16 -32.97
C VAL A 6 -16.62 20.66 -33.20
N HIS A 7 -17.62 21.04 -33.99
CA HIS A 7 -17.96 22.45 -34.21
C HIS A 7 -19.02 22.84 -33.19
N GLY A 8 -18.62 23.52 -32.11
CA GLY A 8 -19.55 24.12 -31.15
C GLY A 8 -19.64 25.63 -31.37
N VAL A 9 -20.84 26.15 -31.62
CA VAL A 9 -21.07 27.61 -31.68
C VAL A 9 -21.62 28.08 -30.35
N PHE A 10 -20.80 28.78 -29.56
CA PHE A 10 -21.20 29.36 -28.27
C PHE A 10 -21.89 30.70 -28.51
N THR A 11 -23.22 30.73 -28.48
CA THR A 11 -23.99 31.98 -28.60
C THR A 11 -24.55 32.38 -27.25
N ARG A 12 -24.15 33.55 -26.73
CA ARG A 12 -24.73 34.15 -25.53
C ARG A 12 -26.06 34.82 -25.92
N LEU A 13 -27.19 34.31 -25.42
CA LEU A 13 -28.51 34.69 -25.91
C LEU A 13 -29.12 35.93 -25.26
N ASP A 14 -28.67 36.36 -24.09
CA ASP A 14 -29.46 37.27 -23.24
C ASP A 14 -28.73 38.52 -22.70
N GLY A 15 -27.43 38.69 -22.94
CA GLY A 15 -26.71 39.93 -22.57
C GLY A 15 -26.65 40.24 -21.07
N SER A 16 -27.17 39.36 -20.21
CA SER A 16 -27.13 39.48 -18.74
C SER A 16 -25.82 38.89 -18.20
N PRO A 17 -25.15 39.54 -17.21
CA PRO A 17 -23.94 39.01 -16.59
C PRO A 17 -24.17 37.75 -15.74
N ASP A 18 -25.39 37.53 -15.22
CA ASP A 18 -25.63 36.59 -14.13
C ASP A 18 -26.49 35.38 -14.50
N THR A 19 -27.04 35.35 -15.71
CA THR A 19 -27.83 34.23 -16.25
C THR A 19 -27.56 34.12 -17.74
N GLY A 20 -27.39 32.90 -18.24
CA GLY A 20 -27.19 32.64 -19.66
C GLY A 20 -27.43 31.17 -19.96
N THR A 21 -27.65 30.87 -21.24
CA THR A 21 -27.77 29.51 -21.74
C THR A 21 -26.65 29.27 -22.74
N ILE A 22 -25.88 28.20 -22.55
CA ILE A 22 -24.91 27.76 -23.56
C ILE A 22 -25.61 26.78 -24.49
N ILE A 23 -25.56 27.07 -25.79
CA ILE A 23 -25.98 26.12 -26.81
C ILE A 23 -24.74 25.39 -27.32
N VAL A 24 -24.68 24.08 -27.05
CA VAL A 24 -23.70 23.21 -27.72
C VAL A 24 -24.39 22.61 -28.94
N THR A 25 -23.90 22.95 -30.12
CA THR A 25 -24.27 22.27 -31.36
C THR A 25 -23.14 21.30 -31.71
N THR A 26 -23.46 20.08 -32.11
CA THR A 26 -22.47 19.12 -32.63
C THR A 26 -22.71 18.98 -34.12
N SER A 27 -21.87 19.63 -34.94
CA SER A 27 -22.06 19.52 -36.39
C SER A 27 -21.61 18.14 -36.86
N ARG A 28 -22.59 17.30 -37.25
CA ARG A 28 -22.58 16.33 -38.37
C ARG A 28 -23.00 14.89 -38.07
N LYS A 29 -23.12 14.43 -36.83
CA LYS A 29 -23.82 13.17 -36.51
C LYS A 29 -24.55 13.24 -35.15
N PRO A 30 -25.74 12.62 -35.02
CA PRO A 30 -26.38 12.44 -33.71
C PRO A 30 -25.46 11.65 -32.79
N ILE A 31 -25.31 12.10 -31.54
CA ILE A 31 -24.59 11.36 -30.50
C ILE A 31 -25.64 10.49 -29.81
N GLN A 32 -25.37 9.19 -29.71
CA GLN A 32 -26.26 8.25 -29.04
C GLN A 32 -25.71 7.97 -27.65
N VAL A 33 -26.53 8.22 -26.63
CA VAL A 33 -26.14 8.16 -25.22
C VAL A 33 -27.17 7.31 -24.51
N GLU A 34 -26.76 6.17 -23.96
CA GLU A 34 -27.66 5.25 -23.23
C GLU A 34 -28.94 4.89 -24.02
N GLY A 35 -28.84 4.86 -25.36
CA GLY A 35 -29.96 4.56 -26.26
C GLY A 35 -30.78 5.79 -26.70
N GLU A 36 -30.54 6.97 -26.13
CA GLU A 36 -31.19 8.21 -26.53
C GLU A 36 -30.38 8.95 -27.61
N VAL A 37 -31.06 9.37 -28.68
CA VAL A 37 -30.43 10.09 -29.80
C VAL A 37 -30.49 11.58 -29.51
N ILE A 38 -29.35 12.16 -29.14
CA ILE A 38 -29.24 13.61 -28.96
C ILE A 38 -29.04 14.24 -30.34
N SER A 39 -30.11 14.83 -30.88
CA SER A 39 -30.07 15.61 -32.12
C SER A 39 -30.55 17.04 -31.88
N GLY A 40 -29.71 18.02 -32.23
CA GLY A 40 -30.05 19.43 -32.15
C GLY A 40 -29.32 20.18 -31.03
N PRO A 41 -29.51 21.51 -30.94
CA PRO A 41 -28.91 22.35 -29.91
C PRO A 41 -29.39 21.95 -28.51
N GLN A 42 -28.45 21.67 -27.62
CA GLN A 42 -28.74 21.42 -26.19
C GLN A 42 -28.45 22.69 -25.39
N ALA A 43 -29.40 23.08 -24.54
CA ALA A 43 -29.34 24.25 -23.69
C ALA A 43 -28.92 23.82 -22.27
N PHE A 44 -27.76 24.29 -21.82
CA PHE A 44 -27.28 24.02 -20.46
C PHE A 44 -27.44 25.26 -19.58
N PRO A 45 -28.13 25.16 -18.43
CA PRO A 45 -28.26 26.28 -17.51
C PRO A 45 -26.92 26.58 -16.84
N ILE A 46 -26.57 27.86 -16.75
CA ILE A 46 -25.41 28.32 -15.99
C ILE A 46 -25.72 28.22 -14.49
N GLN A 47 -24.86 27.56 -13.72
CA GLN A 47 -25.01 27.49 -12.26
C GLN A 47 -24.64 28.82 -11.61
N SER A 48 -25.14 29.07 -10.40
CA SER A 48 -25.01 30.37 -9.70
C SER A 48 -23.57 30.77 -9.35
N ASP A 49 -22.61 29.85 -9.46
CA ASP A 49 -21.18 30.09 -9.31
C ASP A 49 -20.48 30.47 -10.63
N GLY A 50 -21.25 30.59 -11.72
CA GLY A 50 -20.74 30.87 -13.07
C GLY A 50 -20.07 29.67 -13.74
N ILE A 51 -20.05 28.50 -13.09
CA ILE A 51 -19.44 27.28 -13.61
C ILE A 51 -20.50 26.47 -14.35
N VAL A 52 -20.21 26.13 -15.60
CA VAL A 52 -20.98 25.13 -16.34
C VAL A 52 -20.13 23.89 -16.46
N THR A 53 -20.54 22.81 -15.80
CA THR A 53 -19.95 21.49 -16.00
C THR A 53 -20.97 20.65 -16.76
N PHE A 54 -20.59 20.10 -17.90
CA PHE A 54 -21.36 19.05 -18.55
C PHE A 54 -20.44 17.90 -18.88
N GLU A 55 -20.91 16.69 -18.60
CA GLU A 55 -20.27 15.48 -19.09
C GLU A 55 -20.84 15.21 -20.47
N LEU A 56 -20.02 15.39 -21.52
CA LEU A 56 -20.39 14.89 -22.83
C LEU A 56 -20.34 13.37 -22.77
N PRO A 57 -21.45 12.68 -23.09
CA PRO A 57 -21.42 11.25 -23.09
C PRO A 57 -20.60 10.78 -24.29
N VAL A 58 -19.76 9.81 -24.01
CA VAL A 58 -18.71 9.32 -24.88
C VAL A 58 -19.34 8.73 -26.14
N SER A 59 -18.97 9.23 -27.32
CA SER A 59 -19.03 8.37 -28.50
C SER A 59 -17.82 7.47 -28.44
N ASP A 60 -18.01 6.15 -28.44
CA ASP A 60 -16.93 5.17 -28.54
C ASP A 60 -15.86 5.67 -29.51
N ASP A 61 -14.62 5.83 -29.04
CA ASP A 61 -13.49 5.99 -29.95
C ASP A 61 -13.46 4.69 -30.78
N PRO A 62 -13.74 4.75 -32.10
CA PRO A 62 -13.84 3.54 -32.92
C PRO A 62 -12.48 2.82 -33.07
N VAL A 63 -11.40 3.36 -32.50
CA VAL A 63 -10.05 2.82 -32.64
C VAL A 63 -9.56 2.12 -31.37
N ASN A 64 -9.89 2.61 -30.16
CA ASN A 64 -9.29 2.12 -28.91
C ASN A 64 -10.28 1.76 -27.79
N GLY A 65 -11.57 2.09 -27.90
CA GLY A 65 -12.58 1.76 -26.87
C GLY A 65 -12.38 2.45 -25.51
N GLU A 66 -11.48 3.43 -25.40
CA GLU A 66 -11.28 4.20 -24.17
C GLU A 66 -12.22 5.41 -24.12
N ALA A 67 -12.88 5.57 -22.97
CA ALA A 67 -13.77 6.68 -22.68
C ALA A 67 -12.97 7.95 -22.33
N TRP A 68 -13.25 9.06 -23.02
CA TRP A 68 -12.68 10.37 -22.70
C TRP A 68 -13.77 11.28 -22.14
N THR A 69 -13.55 11.81 -20.93
CA THR A 69 -14.40 12.85 -20.35
C THR A 69 -13.84 14.22 -20.71
N TYR A 70 -14.67 15.07 -21.31
CA TYR A 70 -14.34 16.47 -21.53
C TYR A 70 -14.91 17.32 -20.41
N ASN A 71 -14.06 18.06 -19.70
CA ASN A 71 -14.47 19.04 -18.71
C ASN A 71 -14.30 20.44 -19.31
N LEU A 72 -15.40 21.09 -19.63
CA LEU A 72 -15.43 22.54 -19.86
C LEU A 72 -15.69 23.21 -18.51
N ARG A 73 -14.89 24.23 -18.17
CA ARG A 73 -15.16 25.16 -17.06
C ARG A 73 -15.08 26.58 -17.59
N GLY A 74 -16.12 27.38 -17.43
CA GLY A 74 -16.07 28.80 -17.73
C GLY A 74 -15.88 29.63 -16.47
N ASP A 75 -15.08 30.68 -16.54
CA ASP A 75 -15.19 31.81 -15.62
C ASP A 75 -15.77 32.99 -16.40
N LEU A 76 -17.07 33.23 -16.17
CA LEU A 76 -17.81 34.30 -16.84
C LEU A 76 -17.35 35.70 -16.43
N ALA A 77 -16.81 35.86 -15.22
CA ALA A 77 -16.32 37.15 -14.74
C ALA A 77 -15.01 37.55 -15.43
N GLN A 78 -14.19 36.57 -15.80
CA GLN A 78 -12.90 36.80 -16.46
C GLN A 78 -12.94 36.69 -17.99
N GLY A 79 -14.11 36.38 -18.57
CA GLY A 79 -14.26 36.26 -20.02
C GLY A 79 -13.40 35.15 -20.64
N THR A 80 -13.14 34.08 -19.88
CA THR A 80 -12.27 32.98 -20.30
C THR A 80 -12.95 31.63 -20.06
N TRP A 81 -12.98 30.79 -21.09
CA TRP A 81 -13.42 29.40 -20.98
C TRP A 81 -12.20 28.49 -20.88
N VAL A 82 -12.29 27.40 -20.15
CA VAL A 82 -11.22 26.41 -19.99
C VAL A 82 -11.77 25.06 -20.42
N LEU A 83 -11.38 24.56 -21.59
CA LEU A 83 -11.76 23.23 -22.07
C LEU A 83 -10.60 22.27 -21.86
N ASN A 84 -10.73 21.31 -20.94
CA ASN A 84 -9.62 20.42 -20.56
C ASN A 84 -8.34 21.24 -20.40
N GLY A 85 -8.34 22.18 -19.44
CA GLY A 85 -7.25 23.14 -19.11
C GLY A 85 -6.76 24.04 -20.24
N LEU A 86 -7.41 24.06 -21.41
CA LEU A 86 -7.11 24.98 -22.50
C LEU A 86 -7.89 26.29 -22.33
N ALA A 87 -7.21 27.41 -22.09
CA ALA A 87 -7.85 28.72 -22.03
C ALA A 87 -8.31 29.18 -23.43
N ILE A 88 -9.61 29.36 -23.61
CA ILE A 88 -10.31 29.80 -24.81
C ILE A 88 -10.90 31.20 -24.52
N PRO A 89 -10.46 32.24 -25.24
CA PRO A 89 -11.03 33.58 -25.10
C PRO A 89 -12.51 33.63 -25.45
N VAL A 90 -13.31 34.42 -24.72
CA VAL A 90 -14.69 34.72 -25.09
C VAL A 90 -14.75 35.39 -26.47
N GLY A 91 -15.65 34.91 -27.34
CA GLY A 91 -15.77 35.36 -28.72
C GLY A 91 -15.09 34.46 -29.75
N THR A 92 -14.35 33.43 -29.30
CA THR A 92 -13.81 32.39 -30.19
C THR A 92 -14.96 31.51 -30.70
N THR A 93 -15.28 31.63 -31.99
CA THR A 93 -16.40 30.90 -32.62
C THR A 93 -16.03 29.47 -33.05
N GLU A 94 -14.74 29.16 -33.15
CA GLU A 94 -14.25 27.85 -33.58
C GLU A 94 -12.88 27.57 -32.94
N VAL A 95 -12.75 26.43 -32.26
CA VAL A 95 -11.47 25.96 -31.71
C VAL A 95 -11.16 24.61 -32.34
N ASP A 96 -10.23 24.59 -33.28
CA ASP A 96 -9.67 23.34 -33.79
C ASP A 96 -8.68 22.78 -32.76
N LEU A 97 -9.09 21.77 -32.00
CA LEU A 97 -8.23 21.09 -31.02
C LEU A 97 -7.02 20.39 -31.69
N ALA A 98 -7.05 20.18 -33.01
CA ALA A 98 -5.91 19.67 -33.76
C ALA A 98 -4.81 20.71 -33.96
N ASN A 99 -5.18 21.99 -34.07
CA ASN A 99 -4.30 23.13 -34.37
C ASN A 99 -4.76 24.36 -33.55
N PRO A 100 -4.41 24.42 -32.25
CA PRO A 100 -4.83 25.53 -31.42
C PRO A 100 -4.29 26.86 -31.97
N PRO A 101 -5.04 27.98 -31.87
CA PRO A 101 -4.59 29.30 -32.30
C PRO A 101 -3.25 29.69 -31.68
N SER A 102 -2.43 30.45 -32.41
CA SER A 102 -1.18 30.99 -31.90
C SER A 102 -1.44 31.80 -30.62
N GLY A 103 -0.91 31.33 -29.49
CA GLY A 103 -1.10 31.94 -28.17
C GLY A 103 -1.81 31.05 -27.15
N VAL A 104 -2.44 29.95 -27.59
CA VAL A 104 -3.04 28.98 -26.69
C VAL A 104 -2.00 27.92 -26.31
N GLN A 105 -1.46 28.02 -25.09
CA GLN A 105 -0.54 27.02 -24.56
C GLN A 105 -1.29 25.74 -24.20
N ARG A 106 -0.80 24.58 -24.66
CA ARG A 106 -1.21 23.27 -24.13
C ARG A 106 -0.84 23.23 -22.65
N MET A 107 -1.85 23.20 -21.80
CA MET A 107 -1.65 23.19 -20.34
C MET A 107 -1.44 21.77 -19.78
N TYR A 108 -1.59 20.73 -20.60
CA TYR A 108 -1.33 19.34 -20.19
C TYR A 108 0.04 18.88 -20.70
N PRO A 109 0.82 18.20 -19.83
CA PRO A 109 2.00 17.50 -20.26
C PRO A 109 1.61 16.47 -21.34
N THR A 110 2.48 16.31 -22.33
CA THR A 110 2.43 15.16 -23.22
C THR A 110 2.61 13.86 -22.42
N ARG A 111 2.22 12.72 -23.00
CA ARG A 111 2.43 11.41 -22.37
C ARG A 111 3.89 11.20 -21.93
N GLN A 112 4.87 11.60 -22.75
CA GLN A 112 6.29 11.52 -22.39
C GLN A 112 6.66 12.41 -21.21
N GLU A 113 6.08 13.61 -21.11
CA GLU A 113 6.32 14.50 -19.96
C GLU A 113 5.64 13.98 -18.70
N TRP A 114 4.44 13.39 -18.83
CA TRP A 114 3.75 12.69 -17.75
C TRP A 114 4.56 11.50 -17.24
N GLU A 115 5.01 10.61 -18.13
CA GLU A 115 5.86 9.46 -17.78
C GLU A 115 7.16 9.90 -17.11
N LYS A 116 7.76 11.02 -17.57
CA LYS A 116 8.95 11.62 -16.93
C LYS A 116 8.65 12.21 -15.55
N LEU A 117 7.44 12.74 -15.33
CA LEU A 117 6.99 13.30 -14.04
C LEU A 117 6.65 12.20 -13.03
N ILE A 118 6.01 11.11 -13.46
CA ILE A 118 5.49 10.06 -12.56
C ILE A 118 6.44 8.88 -12.39
N GLY A 119 7.34 8.63 -13.35
CA GLY A 119 8.29 7.51 -13.30
C GLY A 119 9.06 7.44 -11.97
N PRO A 120 9.72 8.52 -11.51
CA PRO A 120 10.42 8.52 -10.22
C PRO A 120 9.52 8.24 -9.01
N VAL A 121 8.25 8.62 -9.08
CA VAL A 121 7.28 8.37 -7.99
C VAL A 121 6.89 6.89 -7.96
N VAL A 122 6.67 6.30 -9.12
CA VAL A 122 6.36 4.87 -9.25
C VAL A 122 7.55 4.02 -8.82
N ASP A 123 8.75 4.34 -9.31
CA ASP A 123 9.98 3.62 -8.95
C ASP A 123 10.24 3.70 -7.44
N GLY A 124 10.10 4.89 -6.84
CA GLY A 124 10.24 5.07 -5.40
C GLY A 124 9.21 4.30 -4.58
N ALA A 125 7.99 4.12 -5.09
CA ALA A 125 6.95 3.33 -4.45
C ALA A 125 7.25 1.83 -4.51
N VAL A 126 7.76 1.33 -5.64
CA VAL A 126 8.20 -0.07 -5.80
C VAL A 126 9.37 -0.37 -4.86
N ASP A 127 10.40 0.48 -4.84
CA ASP A 127 11.55 0.33 -3.93
C ASP A 127 11.15 0.36 -2.44
N ALA A 128 10.10 1.12 -2.10
CA ALA A 128 9.57 1.14 -0.75
C ALA A 128 8.81 -0.15 -0.41
N ALA A 129 8.04 -0.69 -1.35
CA ALA A 129 7.33 -1.95 -1.19
C ALA A 129 8.30 -3.13 -1.04
N ASP A 130 9.34 -3.22 -1.88
CA ASP A 130 10.33 -4.29 -1.81
C ASP A 130 11.12 -4.26 -0.49
N ARG A 131 11.45 -3.07 0.01
CA ARG A 131 12.06 -2.91 1.35
C ARG A 131 11.12 -3.31 2.48
N ALA A 132 9.83 -3.01 2.35
CA ALA A 132 8.83 -3.40 3.34
C ALA A 132 8.66 -4.93 3.38
N GLU A 133 8.61 -5.60 2.23
CA GLU A 133 8.52 -7.06 2.19
C GLU A 133 9.78 -7.71 2.73
N SER A 134 10.97 -7.21 2.35
CA SER A 134 12.25 -7.69 2.90
C SER A 134 12.28 -7.56 4.43
N ALA A 135 11.83 -6.44 4.97
CA ALA A 135 11.76 -6.23 6.43
C ALA A 135 10.75 -7.18 7.10
N ARG A 136 9.66 -7.52 6.41
CA ARG A 136 8.66 -8.48 6.91
C ARG A 136 9.25 -9.89 6.98
N GLU A 137 9.93 -10.34 5.93
CA GLU A 137 10.61 -11.64 5.89
C GLU A 137 11.70 -11.77 6.98
N GLU A 138 12.35 -10.67 7.35
CA GLU A 138 13.30 -10.65 8.47
C GLU A 138 12.64 -10.73 9.85
N ALA A 139 11.38 -10.28 9.97
CA ALA A 139 10.64 -10.26 11.22
C ALA A 139 9.86 -11.57 11.49
N GLU A 140 9.60 -12.38 10.46
CA GLU A 140 8.94 -13.67 10.62
C GLU A 140 9.83 -14.64 11.42
N ALA A 141 9.28 -15.17 12.52
CA ALA A 141 9.97 -16.13 13.36
C ALA A 141 9.95 -17.51 12.71
N THR A 142 11.12 -18.11 12.52
CA THR A 142 11.23 -19.50 12.05
C THR A 142 10.98 -20.47 13.20
N ILE A 143 10.04 -21.40 13.01
CA ILE A 143 9.85 -22.53 13.93
C ILE A 143 10.84 -23.63 13.55
N VAL A 144 11.73 -24.00 14.47
CA VAL A 144 12.73 -25.03 14.24
C VAL A 144 12.63 -26.10 15.33
N ALA A 145 12.20 -27.29 14.93
CA ALA A 145 12.22 -28.46 15.81
C ALA A 145 13.64 -29.01 15.91
N GLN A 146 14.16 -29.12 17.14
CA GLN A 146 15.55 -29.50 17.40
C GLN A 146 15.68 -30.91 18.02
N GLY A 147 14.56 -31.58 18.31
CA GLY A 147 14.55 -32.92 18.89
C GLY A 147 14.98 -32.93 20.36
N ASP A 148 15.74 -33.96 20.75
CA ASP A 148 16.18 -34.16 22.12
C ASP A 148 17.49 -33.42 22.41
N TRP A 149 17.56 -32.71 23.53
CA TRP A 149 18.73 -31.96 23.99
C TRP A 149 19.35 -32.58 25.23
N THR A 150 20.68 -32.69 25.20
CA THR A 150 21.52 -33.10 26.31
C THR A 150 22.93 -32.52 26.12
N GLY A 151 23.62 -32.18 27.20
CA GLY A 151 24.97 -31.62 27.14
C GLY A 151 25.00 -30.18 26.59
N THR A 152 26.04 -29.86 25.83
CA THR A 152 26.18 -28.52 25.25
C THR A 152 25.46 -28.44 23.91
N ILE A 153 24.53 -27.49 23.77
CA ILE A 153 23.83 -27.19 22.53
C ILE A 153 24.31 -25.85 21.99
N ASP A 154 24.82 -25.87 20.76
CA ASP A 154 25.34 -24.69 20.08
C ASP A 154 24.27 -24.06 19.19
N LEU A 155 23.84 -22.86 19.56
CA LEU A 155 22.87 -22.06 18.82
C LEU A 155 23.53 -20.89 18.09
N THR A 156 24.86 -20.81 18.04
CA THR A 156 25.58 -19.72 17.36
C THR A 156 25.31 -19.66 15.86
N ALA A 157 24.96 -20.80 15.25
CA ALA A 157 24.57 -20.90 13.86
C ALA A 157 23.13 -20.41 13.58
N LEU A 158 22.32 -20.17 14.63
CA LEU A 158 21.04 -19.52 14.42
C LEU A 158 21.30 -18.12 13.89
N ALA A 159 20.80 -17.87 12.68
CA ALA A 159 20.85 -16.54 12.08
C ALA A 159 20.25 -15.53 13.06
N VAL A 160 20.82 -14.31 13.08
CA VAL A 160 20.50 -13.24 14.03
C VAL A 160 19.10 -12.65 13.76
N ARG A 161 18.08 -13.45 14.04
CA ARG A 161 16.68 -13.24 13.70
C ARG A 161 15.79 -13.85 14.77
N PRO A 162 14.51 -13.46 14.84
CA PRO A 162 13.55 -14.13 15.71
C PRO A 162 13.45 -15.64 15.40
N ASN A 163 13.47 -16.48 16.43
CA ASN A 163 13.36 -17.94 16.28
C ASN A 163 12.44 -18.51 17.35
N TYR A 164 11.74 -19.59 17.01
CA TYR A 164 10.97 -20.40 17.94
C TYR A 164 11.52 -21.83 17.91
N LEU A 165 12.23 -22.24 18.96
CA LEU A 165 12.90 -23.53 19.04
C LEU A 165 12.13 -24.46 19.96
N THR A 166 11.77 -25.64 19.45
CA THR A 166 11.14 -26.69 20.26
C THR A 166 12.12 -27.83 20.52
N ALA A 167 12.28 -28.23 21.78
CA ALA A 167 13.15 -29.35 22.15
C ALA A 167 12.65 -30.10 23.40
N THR A 168 13.08 -31.36 23.55
CA THR A 168 12.89 -32.14 24.77
C THR A 168 14.21 -32.25 25.52
N LEU A 169 14.24 -31.89 26.79
CA LEU A 169 15.40 -32.06 27.66
C LEU A 169 15.47 -33.51 28.11
N THR A 170 16.46 -34.26 27.62
CA THR A 170 16.74 -35.66 28.01
C THR A 170 17.97 -35.79 28.92
N GLY A 171 18.67 -34.68 29.14
CA GLY A 171 19.75 -34.54 30.11
C GLY A 171 19.91 -33.07 30.52
N ASP A 172 20.91 -32.79 31.35
CA ASP A 172 21.27 -31.40 31.68
C ASP A 172 21.84 -30.69 30.46
N VAL A 173 21.38 -29.47 30.20
CA VAL A 173 21.72 -28.72 29.00
C VAL A 173 22.44 -27.43 29.33
N THR A 174 23.47 -27.11 28.57
CA THR A 174 24.09 -25.77 28.53
C THR A 174 23.96 -25.21 27.12
N LEU A 175 23.40 -24.01 26.97
CA LEU A 175 23.30 -23.36 25.65
C LEU A 175 24.48 -22.43 25.40
N THR A 176 25.03 -22.51 24.19
CA THR A 176 25.90 -21.48 23.63
C THR A 176 25.05 -20.60 22.71
N LEU A 177 24.85 -19.33 23.09
CA LEU A 177 24.08 -18.37 22.30
C LEU A 177 24.99 -17.56 21.36
N PRO A 178 24.48 -17.07 20.21
CA PRO A 178 25.23 -16.14 19.39
C PRO A 178 25.47 -14.83 20.15
N THR A 179 26.54 -14.11 19.79
CA THR A 179 26.81 -12.75 20.29
C THR A 179 26.78 -11.78 19.11
N PRO A 180 25.60 -11.29 18.73
CA PRO A 180 25.46 -10.40 17.59
C PRO A 180 26.03 -9.01 17.82
N GLY A 181 26.13 -8.23 16.74
CA GLY A 181 26.48 -6.82 16.82
C GLY A 181 25.42 -5.97 17.55
N PRO A 182 25.81 -4.76 18.01
CA PRO A 182 24.94 -3.84 18.75
C PRO A 182 23.81 -3.23 17.93
N GLU A 183 23.87 -3.34 16.61
CA GLU A 183 22.83 -2.87 15.68
C GLU A 183 21.59 -3.77 15.61
N ARG A 184 21.54 -4.84 16.41
CA ARG A 184 20.49 -5.86 16.34
C ARG A 184 19.78 -6.03 17.68
N ALA A 185 18.47 -6.23 17.60
CA ALA A 185 17.63 -6.65 18.71
C ALA A 185 16.60 -7.66 18.20
N PHE A 186 16.44 -8.78 18.89
CA PHE A 186 15.52 -9.84 18.51
C PHE A 186 15.28 -10.78 19.70
N THR A 187 14.29 -11.65 19.56
CA THR A 187 13.91 -12.63 20.58
C THR A 187 14.02 -14.05 20.03
N VAL A 188 14.67 -14.93 20.76
CA VAL A 188 14.62 -16.38 20.59
C VAL A 188 13.68 -16.93 21.65
N THR A 189 12.63 -17.61 21.22
CA THR A 189 11.71 -18.33 22.10
C THR A 189 12.14 -19.78 22.16
N LEU A 190 12.38 -20.27 23.37
CA LEU A 190 12.59 -21.69 23.63
C LEU A 190 11.30 -22.27 24.17
N ASP A 191 10.94 -23.42 23.64
CA ASP A 191 9.81 -24.19 24.07
C ASP A 191 10.31 -25.60 24.41
N LEU A 192 10.49 -25.82 25.71
CA LEU A 192 11.24 -26.93 26.26
C LEU A 192 10.31 -27.88 26.99
N ALA A 193 10.28 -29.13 26.56
CA ALA A 193 9.63 -30.23 27.28
C ALA A 193 10.65 -30.94 28.18
N GLN A 194 10.24 -31.36 29.37
CA GLN A 194 10.97 -32.36 30.16
C GLN A 194 10.75 -33.76 29.57
N ASP A 195 11.74 -34.63 29.72
CA ASP A 195 11.53 -36.06 29.48
C ASP A 195 10.57 -36.69 30.51
N SER A 196 10.37 -38.00 30.41
CA SER A 196 9.52 -38.76 31.35
C SER A 196 10.08 -38.89 32.76
N THR A 197 11.31 -38.43 33.01
CA THR A 197 11.94 -38.41 34.34
C THR A 197 11.81 -37.04 34.99
N GLY A 198 11.86 -35.97 34.21
CA GLY A 198 11.87 -34.59 34.70
C GLY A 198 13.22 -34.17 35.28
N SER A 199 13.21 -33.00 35.93
CA SER A 199 14.33 -32.42 36.68
C SER A 199 15.59 -32.17 35.85
N ARG A 200 15.48 -32.07 34.52
CA ARG A 200 16.58 -31.62 33.66
C ARG A 200 16.80 -30.13 33.82
N THR A 201 18.07 -29.74 33.90
CA THR A 201 18.46 -28.35 34.08
C THR A 201 18.82 -27.68 32.76
N LEU A 202 18.69 -26.36 32.72
CA LEU A 202 19.14 -25.50 31.63
C LEU A 202 20.10 -24.46 32.18
N SER A 203 21.30 -24.41 31.62
CA SER A 203 22.32 -23.40 31.89
C SER A 203 22.42 -22.44 30.71
N LEU A 204 22.37 -21.14 31.01
CA LEU A 204 22.40 -20.05 30.05
C LEU A 204 23.56 -19.08 30.39
N PRO A 205 24.82 -19.44 30.11
CA PRO A 205 25.96 -18.57 30.40
C PRO A 205 25.84 -17.22 29.70
N GLY A 206 26.12 -16.13 30.43
CA GLY A 206 26.08 -14.78 29.87
C GLY A 206 24.67 -14.21 29.65
N VAL A 207 23.62 -14.89 30.12
CA VAL A 207 22.24 -14.39 30.08
C VAL A 207 21.87 -13.78 31.44
N ALA A 208 21.48 -12.51 31.42
CA ALA A 208 20.91 -11.83 32.57
C ALA A 208 19.45 -12.27 32.77
N SER A 209 19.02 -12.48 34.03
CA SER A 209 17.63 -12.75 34.33
C SER A 209 16.79 -11.48 34.46
N ALA A 210 15.64 -11.46 33.81
CA ALA A 210 14.64 -10.42 34.06
C ALA A 210 14.19 -10.46 35.53
N TRP A 211 14.20 -9.30 36.18
CA TRP A 211 13.79 -9.12 37.59
C TRP A 211 14.49 -10.06 38.58
N ALA A 212 15.73 -10.48 38.28
CA ALA A 212 16.49 -11.44 39.09
C ALA A 212 15.76 -12.80 39.30
N THR A 213 14.80 -13.14 38.44
CA THR A 213 14.05 -14.40 38.53
C THR A 213 14.82 -15.53 37.85
N PRO A 214 15.01 -16.70 38.49
CA PRO A 214 15.70 -17.82 37.87
C PRO A 214 15.06 -18.25 36.55
N ILE A 215 15.88 -18.45 35.52
CA ILE A 215 15.44 -18.98 34.22
C ILE A 215 15.62 -20.49 34.25
N VAL A 216 14.64 -21.20 34.81
CA VAL A 216 14.70 -22.65 35.00
C VAL A 216 13.49 -23.34 34.36
N PRO A 217 13.69 -24.47 33.65
CA PRO A 217 12.59 -25.33 33.24
C PRO A 217 11.81 -25.84 34.45
N HIS A 218 10.52 -26.11 34.25
CA HIS A 218 9.72 -26.81 35.25
C HIS A 218 10.33 -28.20 35.52
N PRO A 219 10.39 -28.68 36.78
CA PRO A 219 11.07 -29.94 37.10
C PRO A 219 10.20 -31.18 36.87
N ASP A 220 8.89 -31.04 36.70
CA ASP A 220 8.01 -32.22 36.59
C ASP A 220 8.23 -32.99 35.29
N PRO A 221 8.11 -34.33 35.32
CA PRO A 221 8.10 -35.15 34.10
C PRO A 221 7.12 -34.65 33.05
N ALA A 222 7.52 -34.68 31.78
CA ALA A 222 6.71 -34.26 30.62
C ALA A 222 6.15 -32.82 30.69
N SER A 223 6.59 -32.00 31.65
CA SER A 223 6.16 -30.61 31.75
C SER A 223 6.82 -29.75 30.68
N ARG A 224 6.09 -28.74 30.19
CA ARG A 224 6.56 -27.83 29.14
C ARG A 224 6.77 -26.43 29.70
N THR A 225 7.87 -25.80 29.31
CA THR A 225 8.26 -24.45 29.73
C THR A 225 8.61 -23.60 28.51
N ILE A 226 8.05 -22.40 28.44
CA ILE A 226 8.38 -21.41 27.41
C ILE A 226 9.31 -20.36 28.03
N ILE A 227 10.45 -20.12 27.40
CA ILE A 227 11.47 -19.15 27.81
C ILE A 227 11.70 -18.17 26.66
N HIS A 228 11.69 -16.88 26.95
CA HIS A 228 12.13 -15.87 25.99
C HIS A 228 13.55 -15.44 26.31
N LEU A 229 14.42 -15.47 25.30
CA LEU A 229 15.76 -14.92 25.31
C LEU A 229 15.80 -13.73 24.36
N MET A 230 16.10 -12.54 24.87
CA MET A 230 16.11 -11.30 24.11
C MET A 230 17.54 -10.76 24.04
N TRP A 231 18.04 -10.52 22.83
CA TRP A 231 19.27 -9.78 22.63
C TRP A 231 18.97 -8.28 22.61
N THR A 232 19.63 -7.50 23.46
CA THR A 232 19.43 -6.05 23.60
C THR A 232 20.42 -5.21 22.81
N GLY A 233 21.26 -5.84 21.97
CA GLY A 233 22.41 -5.21 21.32
C GLY A 233 23.71 -5.37 22.12
N THR A 234 23.65 -5.64 23.43
CA THR A 234 24.86 -5.77 24.26
C THR A 234 24.86 -6.99 25.16
N THR A 235 23.68 -7.45 25.58
CA THR A 235 23.56 -8.59 26.48
C THR A 235 22.29 -9.38 26.16
N TRP A 236 22.31 -10.66 26.55
CA TRP A 236 21.12 -11.49 26.54
C TRP A 236 20.34 -11.28 27.84
N VAL A 237 19.03 -11.10 27.70
CA VAL A 237 18.09 -11.07 28.83
C VAL A 237 17.13 -12.23 28.66
N GLY A 238 17.00 -13.07 29.68
CA GLY A 238 16.10 -14.21 29.67
C GLY A 238 14.95 -14.06 30.67
N MET A 239 13.80 -14.63 30.33
CA MET A 239 12.65 -14.73 31.23
C MET A 239 11.83 -16.00 30.94
N VAL A 240 11.22 -16.58 31.98
CA VAL A 240 10.25 -17.66 31.82
C VAL A 240 8.89 -17.03 31.50
N ALA A 241 8.35 -17.32 30.32
CA ALA A 241 7.08 -16.79 29.85
C ALA A 241 5.88 -17.61 30.35
N ALA A 242 6.06 -18.93 30.39
CA ALA A 242 5.07 -19.88 30.89
C ALA A 242 5.76 -21.14 31.39
N THR A 243 5.19 -21.77 32.41
CA THR A 243 5.74 -22.98 33.04
C THR A 243 4.60 -23.97 33.30
N ASN A 244 4.92 -25.26 33.29
CA ASN A 244 3.98 -26.36 33.47
C ASN A 244 2.74 -26.27 32.57
N ILE A 245 2.97 -26.04 31.27
CA ILE A 245 1.87 -25.94 30.30
C ILE A 245 1.31 -27.34 30.06
N GLY A 246 0.22 -27.66 30.76
CA GLY A 246 -0.58 -28.86 30.47
C GLY A 246 -1.32 -28.67 29.15
N ILE A 247 -1.09 -29.57 28.18
CA ILE A 247 -1.99 -29.67 27.02
C ILE A 247 -3.29 -30.27 27.56
N PRO A 248 -4.45 -29.59 27.42
CA PRO A 248 -5.73 -30.21 27.76
C PRO A 248 -5.83 -31.52 26.97
N SER A 249 -5.96 -32.66 27.65
CA SER A 249 -6.28 -33.90 26.95
C SER A 249 -7.65 -33.73 26.31
N GLU A 250 -7.85 -34.24 25.09
CA GLU A 250 -9.08 -34.08 24.29
C GLU A 250 -10.35 -34.71 24.91
N GLY A 251 -10.38 -35.02 26.22
CA GLY A 251 -11.49 -35.70 26.90
C GLY A 251 -11.98 -35.03 28.18
N GLY A 252 -11.72 -33.72 28.37
CA GLY A 252 -12.08 -32.99 29.59
C GLY A 252 -13.19 -31.96 29.42
N VAL A 253 -14.35 -32.32 28.84
CA VAL A 253 -15.63 -31.61 29.01
C VAL A 253 -16.75 -32.63 29.16
#